data_AF-A0A9W3DMU3-F1
#
_entry.id   AF-A0A9W3DMU3-F1
#
_cell.length_a   1.000
_cell.length_b   1.000
_cell.length_c   1.000
_cell.angle_alpha   90.00
_cell.angle_beta   90.00
_cell.angle_gamma   90.00
#
_symmetry.space_group_name_H-M   'P 1'
#
loop_
_entity.id
_entity.type
_entity.pdbx_description
1 polymer ?
#
loop_
_entity_poly.entity_id
_entity_poly.type
_entity_poly.pdbx_seq_one_letter_code
_entity_poly.pdbx_strand_id
1 'polypeptide(L)'
;MAEVRCRISDEDIVEGYLRPKVNGAATANPRYIVDNMEEDVYKREPWLLPQPTDPILNPNEWLYLGKRDWKYLWAEGVDCEGSWIPVEGRYRIMSEDSGELIGGAMRFRYCFRNKNDKEAPMVLSNWFMREYRLCDKFGNPVKTRHVLCKITCYPHL
;
A
#
# COMPACT_ATOMS: atom_id res chain seq x y z
N MET A 1 -7.03 5.02 21.49
CA MET A 1 -5.87 4.10 21.53
C MET A 1 -4.77 4.74 20.71
N ALA A 2 -3.58 4.94 21.28
CA ALA A 2 -2.46 5.53 20.56
C ALA A 2 -1.97 4.51 19.52
N GLU A 3 -2.10 4.82 18.23
CA GLU A 3 -1.44 4.08 17.16
C GLU A 3 0.07 4.07 17.46
N VAL A 4 0.64 2.89 17.63
CA VAL A 4 2.09 2.74 17.62
C VAL A 4 2.51 3.20 16.23
N ARG A 5 3.16 4.37 16.16
CA ARG A 5 3.58 4.96 14.88
C ARG A 5 4.54 3.98 14.22
N CYS A 6 4.27 3.65 12.95
CA CYS A 6 5.25 3.04 12.06
C CYS A 6 6.56 3.78 12.25
N ARG A 7 7.66 3.07 12.52
CA ARG A 7 8.97 3.72 12.75
C ARG A 7 9.54 4.32 11.47
N ILE A 8 8.97 3.99 10.31
CA ILE A 8 9.37 4.51 9.01
C ILE A 8 8.43 5.66 8.65
N SER A 9 9.00 6.84 8.41
CA SER A 9 8.24 8.02 8.01
C SER A 9 7.71 7.89 6.58
N ASP A 10 6.72 8.71 6.24
CA ASP A 10 6.21 8.79 4.87
C ASP A 10 7.29 9.33 3.90
N GLU A 11 8.18 10.20 4.37
CA GLU A 11 9.34 10.68 3.62
C GLU A 11 10.35 9.56 3.36
N ASP A 12 10.72 8.75 4.37
CA ASP A 12 11.62 7.60 4.21
C ASP A 12 11.06 6.59 3.20
N ILE A 13 9.74 6.39 3.20
CA ILE A 13 9.06 5.55 2.21
C ILE A 13 9.28 6.06 0.78
N VAL A 14 9.12 7.38 0.60
CA VAL A 14 9.18 8.03 -0.71
C VAL A 14 10.62 8.18 -1.19
N GLU A 15 11.48 8.83 -0.41
CA GLU A 15 12.87 9.14 -0.76
C GLU A 15 13.82 7.97 -0.56
N GLY A 16 13.65 7.20 0.52
CA GLY A 16 14.53 6.08 0.85
C GLY A 16 14.33 4.86 -0.03
N TYR A 17 13.10 4.63 -0.54
CA TYR A 17 12.77 3.40 -1.27
C TYR A 17 12.15 3.65 -2.63
N LEU A 18 11.04 4.40 -2.70
CA LEU A 18 10.28 4.50 -3.94
C LEU A 18 11.04 5.28 -5.02
N ARG A 19 11.66 6.42 -4.70
CA ARG A 19 12.42 7.23 -5.65
C ARG A 19 13.64 6.49 -6.22
N PRO A 20 14.52 5.86 -5.41
CA PRO A 20 15.61 5.03 -5.93
C PRO A 20 15.12 3.92 -6.86
N LYS A 21 14.03 3.23 -6.50
CA LYS A 21 13.47 2.15 -7.32
C LYS A 21 12.98 2.65 -8.68
N VAL A 22 12.24 3.77 -8.70
CA VAL A 22 11.73 4.37 -9.94
C VAL A 22 12.86 4.90 -10.82
N ASN A 23 13.93 5.44 -10.22
CA ASN A 23 15.10 5.92 -10.94
C ASN A 23 16.02 4.80 -11.44
N GLY A 24 15.69 3.52 -11.17
CA GLY A 24 16.49 2.38 -11.61
C GLY A 24 17.81 2.23 -10.86
N ALA A 25 17.93 2.80 -9.66
CA ALA A 25 19.10 2.59 -8.81
C ALA A 25 19.21 1.09 -8.48
N ALA A 26 20.41 0.52 -8.63
CA ALA A 26 20.70 -0.88 -8.30
C ALA A 26 20.83 -1.08 -6.78
N THR A 27 19.80 -0.67 -6.04
CA THR A 27 19.73 -0.81 -4.59
C THR A 27 18.93 -2.06 -4.26
N ALA A 28 19.50 -2.94 -3.42
CA ALA A 28 18.74 -4.04 -2.88
C ALA A 28 17.56 -3.49 -2.07
N ASN A 29 16.38 -4.07 -2.26
CA ASN A 29 15.23 -3.72 -1.42
C ASN A 29 15.55 -4.14 0.03
N PRO A 30 15.18 -3.32 1.03
CA PRO A 30 15.29 -3.74 2.43
C PRO A 30 14.52 -5.03 2.68
N ARG A 31 15.04 -5.87 3.59
CA ARG A 31 14.44 -7.18 3.93
C ARG A 31 12.96 -7.13 4.36
N TYR A 32 12.50 -5.99 4.85
CA TYR A 32 11.13 -5.78 5.32
C TYR A 32 10.18 -5.27 4.22
N ILE A 33 10.67 -5.05 3.01
CA ILE A 33 9.86 -4.75 1.83
C ILE A 33 9.72 -6.03 1.02
N VAL A 34 8.48 -6.51 0.90
CA VAL A 34 8.14 -7.64 0.05
C VAL A 34 8.05 -7.15 -1.40
N ASP A 35 8.93 -7.64 -2.28
CA ASP A 35 9.10 -7.11 -3.65
C ASP A 35 8.69 -8.08 -4.77
N ASN A 36 8.21 -9.26 -4.41
CA ASN A 36 7.79 -10.32 -5.33
C ASN A 36 6.26 -10.42 -5.49
N MET A 37 5.50 -9.40 -5.09
CA MET A 37 4.03 -9.38 -5.23
C MET A 37 3.55 -8.64 -6.48
N GLU A 38 4.25 -7.61 -6.96
CA GLU A 38 3.86 -6.85 -8.16
C GLU A 38 2.36 -6.44 -8.19
N GLU A 39 1.57 -6.96 -9.13
CA GLU A 39 0.11 -6.75 -9.19
C GLU A 39 -0.69 -7.53 -8.13
N ASP A 40 -0.13 -8.57 -7.52
CA ASP A 40 -0.84 -9.45 -6.57
C ASP A 40 -1.33 -8.70 -5.33
N VAL A 41 -0.65 -7.61 -4.96
CA VAL A 41 -1.07 -6.68 -3.90
C VAL A 41 -2.50 -6.16 -4.12
N TYR A 42 -2.95 -6.11 -5.37
CA TYR A 42 -4.29 -5.65 -5.76
C TYR A 42 -5.24 -6.77 -6.17
N LYS A 43 -4.73 -7.98 -6.45
CA LYS A 43 -5.51 -9.10 -7.01
C LYS A 43 -5.82 -10.19 -6.00
N ARG A 44 -5.16 -10.18 -4.85
CA ARG A 44 -5.32 -11.17 -3.79
C ARG A 44 -5.87 -10.53 -2.54
N GLU A 45 -6.48 -11.37 -1.72
CA GLU A 45 -6.93 -11.02 -0.39
C GLU A 45 -5.72 -10.65 0.48
N PRO A 46 -5.81 -9.59 1.29
CA PRO A 46 -4.67 -9.11 2.04
C PRO A 46 -4.16 -10.11 3.09
N TRP A 47 -5.04 -10.96 3.64
CA TRP A 47 -4.65 -12.03 4.58
C TRP A 47 -3.91 -13.21 3.93
N LEU A 48 -3.89 -13.28 2.59
CA LEU A 48 -3.12 -14.28 1.84
C LEU A 48 -1.78 -13.74 1.32
N LEU A 49 -1.50 -12.45 1.51
CA LEU A 49 -0.20 -11.87 1.20
C LEU A 49 0.83 -12.32 2.24
N PRO A 50 2.14 -12.38 1.89
CA PRO A 50 3.19 -12.70 2.84
C PRO A 50 3.24 -11.69 3.98
N GLN A 51 3.20 -12.17 5.21
CA GLN A 51 3.18 -11.34 6.41
C GLN A 51 4.48 -11.49 7.22
N PRO A 52 5.66 -11.14 6.67
CA PRO A 52 6.91 -11.26 7.41
C PRO A 52 6.91 -10.31 8.61
N THR A 53 7.46 -10.76 9.72
CA THR A 53 7.67 -9.91 10.90
C THR A 53 9.05 -9.26 10.81
N ASP A 54 9.12 -7.96 11.09
CA ASP A 54 10.38 -7.23 11.17
C ASP A 54 10.37 -6.26 12.36
N PRO A 55 11.44 -6.19 13.19
CA PRO A 55 11.51 -5.25 14.32
C PRO A 55 11.40 -3.77 13.96
N ILE A 56 11.57 -3.40 12.68
CA ILE A 56 11.38 -2.03 12.19
C ILE A 56 9.89 -1.70 12.02
N LEU A 57 9.09 -2.70 11.63
CA LEU A 57 7.66 -2.53 11.38
C LEU A 57 6.83 -2.76 12.65
N ASN A 58 5.63 -2.21 12.65
CA ASN A 58 4.67 -2.52 13.72
C ASN A 58 4.12 -3.95 13.60
N PRO A 59 3.69 -4.55 14.71
CA PRO A 59 2.85 -5.74 14.66
C PRO A 59 1.60 -5.45 13.82
N ASN A 60 1.33 -6.28 12.81
CA ASN A 60 0.25 -6.13 11.82
C ASN A 60 0.44 -5.03 10.77
N GLU A 61 1.69 -4.68 10.47
CA GLU A 61 2.04 -3.78 9.37
C GLU A 61 3.04 -4.44 8.43
N TRP A 62 2.81 -4.29 7.12
CA TRP A 62 3.64 -4.88 6.09
C TRP A 62 3.84 -3.91 4.93
N LEU A 63 5.05 -3.88 4.38
CA LEU A 63 5.40 -3.05 3.22
C LEU A 63 5.59 -3.93 1.99
N TYR A 64 4.93 -3.56 0.90
CA TYR A 64 5.00 -4.24 -0.38
C TYR A 64 5.40 -3.27 -1.47
N LEU A 65 6.29 -3.70 -2.36
CA LEU A 65 6.47 -3.04 -3.64
C LEU A 65 5.37 -3.53 -4.59
N GLY A 66 4.47 -2.62 -4.95
CA GLY A 66 3.36 -2.89 -5.85
C GLY A 66 3.61 -2.38 -7.27
N LYS A 67 2.95 -3.01 -8.23
CA LYS A 67 2.74 -2.46 -9.58
C LYS A 67 1.26 -2.19 -9.77
N ARG A 68 0.87 -0.92 -9.70
CA ARG A 68 -0.53 -0.58 -9.92
C ARG A 68 -0.91 -0.76 -11.38
N ASP A 69 -2.03 -1.43 -11.61
CA ASP A 69 -2.76 -1.36 -12.86
C ASP A 69 -4.04 -0.55 -12.60
N TRP A 70 -4.31 0.37 -13.51
CA TRP A 70 -5.46 1.26 -13.47
C TRP A 70 -6.77 0.53 -13.78
N LYS A 71 -6.71 -0.73 -14.24
CA LYS A 71 -7.87 -1.57 -14.50
C LYS A 71 -8.41 -2.31 -13.27
N TYR A 72 -7.66 -2.39 -12.17
CA TYR A 72 -8.07 -3.20 -11.01
C TYR A 72 -8.98 -2.41 -10.07
N LEU A 73 -10.27 -2.43 -10.39
CA LEU A 73 -11.35 -2.05 -9.48
C LEU A 73 -11.97 -3.27 -8.77
N TRP A 74 -11.63 -4.49 -9.20
CA TRP A 74 -12.14 -5.74 -8.64
C TRP A 74 -11.10 -6.85 -8.75
N ALA A 75 -10.84 -7.52 -7.63
CA ALA A 75 -10.04 -8.72 -7.54
C ALA A 75 -11.00 -9.92 -7.51
N GLU A 76 -10.77 -10.89 -8.40
CA GLU A 76 -11.41 -12.19 -8.25
C GLU A 76 -10.97 -12.86 -6.93
N GLY A 77 -9.73 -12.63 -6.49
CA GLY A 77 -9.13 -13.22 -5.28
C GLY A 77 -8.96 -14.74 -5.38
N VAL A 78 -8.71 -15.41 -4.27
CA VAL A 78 -8.54 -16.88 -4.17
C VAL A 78 -9.81 -17.51 -3.59
N ASP A 79 -10.17 -17.13 -2.37
CA ASP A 79 -11.32 -17.59 -1.58
C ASP A 79 -12.48 -16.60 -1.66
N CYS A 80 -12.17 -15.31 -1.70
CA CYS A 80 -13.10 -14.19 -1.72
C CYS A 80 -12.87 -13.32 -2.94
N GLU A 81 -13.93 -12.74 -3.48
CA GLU A 81 -13.80 -11.63 -4.41
C GLU A 81 -13.93 -10.31 -3.64
N GLY A 82 -13.21 -9.27 -4.09
CA GLY A 82 -13.13 -8.04 -3.32
C GLY A 82 -12.36 -6.93 -4.01
N SER A 83 -12.18 -5.81 -3.32
CA SER A 83 -11.45 -4.67 -3.85
C SER A 83 -10.93 -3.74 -2.75
N TRP A 84 -9.89 -2.99 -3.08
CA TRP A 84 -9.43 -1.86 -2.27
C TRP A 84 -10.28 -0.63 -2.58
N ILE A 85 -11.17 -0.28 -1.66
CA ILE A 85 -12.01 0.92 -1.79
C ILE A 85 -11.32 2.13 -1.16
N PRO A 86 -11.27 3.29 -1.84
CA PRO A 86 -10.78 4.53 -1.25
C PRO A 86 -11.60 4.90 0.00
N VAL A 87 -10.92 5.20 1.11
CA VAL A 87 -11.58 5.67 2.35
C VAL A 87 -11.09 7.04 2.80
N GLU A 88 -10.00 7.53 2.22
CA GLU A 88 -9.45 8.86 2.49
C GLU A 88 -8.98 9.50 1.17
N GLY A 89 -9.02 10.83 1.13
CA GLY A 89 -8.49 11.60 0.01
C GLY A 89 -6.97 11.46 -0.13
N ARG A 90 -6.42 12.06 -1.19
CA ARG A 90 -4.97 12.09 -1.37
C ARG A 90 -4.32 12.98 -0.33
N TYR A 91 -3.31 12.43 0.35
CA TYR A 91 -2.42 13.11 1.26
C TYR A 91 -1.14 13.52 0.53
N ARG A 92 -0.69 14.77 0.69
CA ARG A 92 0.57 15.27 0.13
C ARG A 92 1.71 14.97 1.10
N ILE A 93 2.81 14.42 0.59
CA ILE A 93 4.01 14.13 1.37
C ILE A 93 5.04 15.19 1.00
N MET A 94 5.39 16.02 1.98
CA MET A 94 6.38 17.09 1.84
C MET A 94 7.69 16.60 2.46
N SER A 95 8.82 16.98 1.87
CA SER A 95 10.12 16.77 2.51
C SER A 95 10.23 17.66 3.75
N GLU A 96 10.65 17.09 4.88
CA GLU A 96 10.88 17.84 6.11
C GLU A 96 12.06 18.81 5.96
N ASP A 97 13.08 18.43 5.18
CA ASP A 97 14.29 19.22 4.97
C ASP A 97 14.08 20.38 3.99
N SER A 98 13.48 20.12 2.82
CA SER A 98 13.37 21.11 1.74
C SER A 98 12.00 21.81 1.68
N GLY A 99 10.97 21.25 2.31
CA GLY A 99 9.59 21.69 2.16
C GLY A 99 9.00 21.42 0.76
N GLU A 100 9.70 20.67 -0.09
CA GLU A 100 9.23 20.35 -1.44
C GLU A 100 8.22 19.20 -1.44
N LEU A 101 7.31 19.18 -2.41
CA LEU A 101 6.41 18.06 -2.61
C LEU A 101 7.19 16.88 -3.21
N ILE A 102 7.33 15.80 -2.45
CA ILE A 102 8.10 14.62 -2.86
C ILE A 102 7.20 13.45 -3.30
N GLY A 103 5.97 13.39 -2.78
CA GLY A 103 5.05 12.31 -3.09
C GLY A 103 3.63 12.55 -2.65
N GLY A 104 2.82 11.51 -2.76
CA GLY A 104 1.48 11.49 -2.21
C GLY A 104 1.08 10.08 -1.78
N ALA A 105 0.18 10.02 -0.80
CA ALA A 105 -0.40 8.78 -0.33
C ALA A 105 -1.93 8.78 -0.48
N MET A 106 -2.51 7.60 -0.62
CA MET A 106 -3.96 7.41 -0.60
C MET A 106 -4.31 6.19 0.26
N ARG A 107 -5.36 6.31 1.08
CA ARG A 107 -5.78 5.23 1.97
C ARG A 107 -6.98 4.48 1.40
N PHE A 108 -6.92 3.15 1.50
CA PHE A 108 -7.94 2.23 1.08
C PHE A 108 -8.31 1.28 2.22
N ARG A 109 -9.50 0.71 2.14
CA ARG A 109 -9.99 -0.39 2.97
C ARG A 109 -10.40 -1.54 2.07
N TYR A 110 -10.09 -2.78 2.44
CA TYR A 110 -10.46 -3.92 1.62
C TYR A 110 -11.92 -4.29 1.88
N CYS A 111 -12.74 -4.37 0.83
CA CYS A 111 -14.08 -4.94 0.86
C CYS A 111 -14.10 -6.29 0.16
N PHE A 112 -14.91 -7.24 0.64
CA PHE A 112 -14.95 -8.58 0.06
C PHE A 112 -16.26 -9.32 0.32
N ARG A 113 -16.46 -10.43 -0.38
CA ARG A 113 -17.43 -11.49 -0.10
C ARG A 113 -16.90 -12.82 -0.59
N ASN A 114 -17.48 -13.92 -0.11
CA ASN A 114 -17.12 -15.25 -0.59
C ASN A 114 -17.46 -15.40 -2.08
N LYS A 115 -16.56 -15.98 -2.88
CA LYS A 115 -16.72 -16.08 -4.36
C LYS A 115 -18.04 -16.73 -4.79
N ASN A 116 -18.51 -17.71 -4.03
CA ASN A 116 -19.70 -18.50 -4.36
C ASN A 116 -20.99 -17.91 -3.78
N ASP A 117 -20.91 -16.78 -3.07
CA ASP A 117 -22.04 -16.13 -2.43
C ASP A 117 -22.34 -14.77 -3.10
N LYS A 118 -22.87 -14.85 -4.32
CA LYS A 118 -23.14 -13.66 -5.16
C LYS A 118 -24.30 -12.80 -4.65
N GLU A 119 -25.15 -13.37 -3.80
CA GLU A 119 -26.28 -12.67 -3.18
C GLU A 119 -25.87 -11.96 -1.87
N ALA A 120 -24.78 -12.38 -1.23
CA ALA A 120 -24.27 -11.69 -0.05
C ALA A 120 -23.76 -10.27 -0.37
N PRO A 121 -24.01 -9.31 0.53
CA PRO A 121 -23.45 -7.97 0.43
C PRO A 121 -21.93 -8.00 0.62
N MET A 122 -21.26 -7.01 0.03
CA MET A 122 -19.85 -6.74 0.32
C MET A 122 -19.65 -6.37 1.78
N VAL A 123 -18.66 -6.97 2.43
CA VAL A 123 -18.28 -6.70 3.82
C VAL A 123 -16.99 -5.89 3.83
N LEU A 124 -16.95 -4.85 4.65
CA LEU A 124 -15.72 -4.11 4.93
C LEU A 124 -14.85 -4.92 5.90
N SER A 125 -13.65 -5.27 5.46
CA SER A 125 -12.67 -5.93 6.32
C SER A 125 -12.05 -4.95 7.33
N ASN A 126 -11.20 -5.46 8.20
CA ASN A 126 -10.32 -4.67 9.06
C ASN A 126 -8.93 -4.41 8.44
N TRP A 127 -8.76 -4.69 7.14
CA TRP A 127 -7.53 -4.50 6.39
C TRP A 127 -7.53 -3.16 5.64
N PHE A 128 -6.43 -2.44 5.76
CA PHE A 128 -6.22 -1.15 5.14
C PHE A 128 -4.93 -1.15 4.33
N MET A 129 -4.90 -0.33 3.29
CA MET A 129 -3.71 -0.05 2.51
C MET A 129 -3.50 1.46 2.48
N ARG A 130 -2.26 1.89 2.70
CA ARG A 130 -1.80 3.22 2.32
C ARG A 130 -0.84 3.05 1.15
N GLU A 131 -1.25 3.52 -0.02
CA GLU A 131 -0.47 3.45 -1.25
C GLU A 131 0.31 4.76 -1.44
N TYR A 132 1.61 4.67 -1.64
CA TYR A 132 2.55 5.79 -1.82
C TYR A 132 3.00 5.89 -3.28
N ARG A 133 3.08 7.13 -3.76
CA ARG A 133 3.46 7.47 -5.13
C ARG A 133 4.43 8.63 -5.14
N LEU A 134 5.31 8.65 -6.14
CA LEU A 134 6.03 9.87 -6.50
C LEU A 134 5.09 10.85 -7.19
N CYS A 135 5.23 12.11 -6.83
CA CYS A 135 4.56 13.23 -7.48
C CYS A 135 5.62 14.14 -8.12
N ASP A 136 5.25 14.81 -9.21
CA ASP A 136 6.00 15.96 -9.69
C ASP A 136 5.76 17.18 -8.77
N LYS A 137 6.51 18.26 -9.01
CA LYS A 137 6.39 19.52 -8.27
C LYS A 137 4.99 20.17 -8.31
N PHE A 138 4.14 19.77 -9.26
CA PHE A 138 2.77 20.24 -9.40
C PHE A 138 1.75 19.33 -8.71
N GLY A 139 2.20 18.21 -8.13
CA GLY A 139 1.35 17.21 -7.47
C GLY A 139 0.72 16.19 -8.39
N ASN A 140 1.17 16.11 -9.65
CA ASN A 140 0.75 15.04 -10.55
C ASN A 140 1.57 13.77 -10.26
N PRO A 141 0.95 12.59 -10.20
CA PRO A 141 1.69 11.34 -10.09
C PRO A 141 2.68 11.19 -11.26
N VAL A 142 3.91 10.81 -10.96
CA VAL A 142 4.91 10.46 -11.98
C VAL A 142 4.38 9.27 -12.80
N LYS A 143 4.67 9.25 -14.11
CA LYS A 143 4.24 8.18 -15.04
C LYS A 143 5.01 6.87 -14.81
N THR A 144 4.76 6.24 -13.67
CA THR A 144 5.28 4.92 -13.28
C THR A 144 4.14 4.09 -12.69
N ARG A 145 4.24 2.77 -12.84
CA ARG A 145 3.33 1.83 -12.17
C ARG A 145 3.82 1.41 -10.79
N HIS A 146 5.09 1.70 -10.47
CA HIS A 146 5.67 1.35 -9.18
C HIS A 146 5.09 2.23 -8.08
N VAL A 147 4.68 1.57 -7.01
CA VAL A 147 4.17 2.18 -5.78
C VAL A 147 4.70 1.41 -4.59
N LEU A 148 4.71 2.03 -3.41
CA LEU A 148 4.86 1.29 -2.16
C LEU A 148 3.48 1.17 -1.50
N CYS A 149 3.14 0.00 -0.98
CA CYS A 149 1.89 -0.24 -0.27
C CYS A 149 2.19 -0.64 1.17
N LYS A 150 1.77 0.19 2.12
CA LYS A 150 1.74 -0.15 3.56
C LYS A 150 0.39 -0.75 3.88
N ILE A 151 0.34 -2.05 4.14
CA ILE A 151 -0.89 -2.74 4.52
C ILE A 151 -0.90 -2.92 6.03
N THR A 152 -2.03 -2.60 6.65
CA THR A 152 -2.26 -2.79 8.08
C THR A 152 -3.53 -3.59 8.34
N CYS A 153 -3.51 -4.40 9.39
CA CYS A 153 -4.69 -5.11 9.90
C CYS A 153 -4.98 -4.65 11.33
N TYR A 154 -6.20 -4.18 11.59
CA TYR A 154 -6.63 -3.78 12.93
C TYR A 154 -7.60 -4.84 13.51
N PRO A 155 -7.13 -5.81 14.31
CA PRO A 155 -7.95 -6.94 14.78
C PRO A 155 -9.15 -6.56 15.67
N HIS A 156 -9.26 -5.30 16.10
CA HIS A 156 -10.27 -4.83 17.05
C HIS A 156 -11.18 -3.72 16.48
N LEU A 157 -11.34 -3.66 15.15
CA LEU A 157 -12.32 -2.80 14.47
C LEU A 157 -13.69 -3.48 14.32
#